data_AF-A0A6N9UMY7-F1
#
_entry.id   AF-A0A6N9UMY7-F1
#
_cell.length_a   1.000
_cell.length_b   1.000
_cell.length_c   1.000
_cell.angle_alpha   90.00
_cell.angle_beta   90.00
_cell.angle_gamma   90.00
#
_symmetry.space_group_name_H-M   'P 1'
#
loop_
_entity.id
_entity.type
_entity.pdbx_description
1 polymer ?
#
loop_
_entity_poly.entity_id
_entity_poly.type
_entity_poly.pdbx_seq_one_letter_code
_entity_poly.pdbx_strand_id
1 'polypeptide(L)'
;MSAPPSPPSPPPPPSPPARRRTAFAEGVDRLRAAAVTEPGRLRIIGALLAVLVIAFGAVTAWQMNERTTAADDVLTRSQPLSSAAADIYRSLAEANTAASSGFLAGGQETEDSRTRYDHGIRAAAEGLVTAAANSEPKSPAAKTIAELNRLLPEYKGLVERARTYNRQGFPVGGAYLRYANEKMQKEMLPAAEDLYTKENQRLSADYGDAKPYPWAAIALGVVLLAALAWAQHRNYRRTNRVLNHGLVAATAASAVVLLWLVVGHGIARSNLTDSYEHGVRSLNALNEARIASLKARGNENLTLVSRGAETTRVDGRTYDSYDLAFGKNMDALGKALTEAGRFADDEAGERPVGTANGNMTEWKKRHTSAREQDENGNYQQALDLVIGGDGATVECFDGVDTALATALKHEKAEFEQAAGDGLDAMGYLPQGAGVLAALGAAGALIGIGRRLSEYR
;
A
#
# COMPACT_ATOMS: atom_id res chain seq x y z
N MET A 1 -30.44 12.36 -111.43
CA MET A 1 -29.20 12.48 -110.64
C MET A 1 -29.59 12.32 -109.17
N SER A 2 -29.25 11.19 -108.56
CA SER A 2 -29.50 10.92 -107.14
C SER A 2 -28.14 10.65 -106.48
N ALA A 3 -27.80 11.46 -105.48
CA ALA A 3 -26.52 11.42 -104.77
C ALA A 3 -26.43 10.19 -103.83
N PRO A 4 -25.24 9.60 -103.61
CA PRO A 4 -25.09 8.45 -102.74
C PRO A 4 -25.08 8.86 -101.26
N PRO A 5 -25.51 7.99 -100.33
CA PRO A 5 -25.47 8.27 -98.91
C PRO A 5 -24.05 8.12 -98.33
N SER A 6 -23.66 9.08 -97.50
CA SER A 6 -22.41 9.09 -96.73
C SER A 6 -22.40 8.00 -95.63
N PRO A 7 -21.23 7.40 -95.32
CA PRO A 7 -21.13 6.38 -94.28
C PRO A 7 -21.24 6.97 -92.86
N PRO A 8 -21.70 6.19 -91.86
CA PRO A 8 -21.90 6.66 -90.50
C PRO A 8 -20.59 6.87 -89.73
N SER A 9 -20.53 7.95 -88.94
CA SER A 9 -19.41 8.30 -88.07
C SER A 9 -19.23 7.29 -86.92
N PRO A 10 -17.98 6.99 -86.49
CA PRO A 10 -17.73 6.07 -85.38
C PRO A 10 -18.17 6.66 -84.02
N PRO A 11 -18.59 5.82 -83.06
CA PRO A 11 -19.05 6.28 -81.74
C PRO A 11 -17.90 6.87 -80.91
N PRO A 12 -18.20 7.85 -80.03
CA PRO A 12 -17.19 8.48 -79.18
C PRO A 12 -16.59 7.49 -78.18
N PRO A 13 -15.31 7.66 -77.79
CA PRO A 13 -14.65 6.77 -76.83
C PRO A 13 -15.32 6.82 -75.45
N PRO A 14 -15.34 5.71 -74.69
CA PRO A 14 -15.96 5.66 -73.38
C PRO A 14 -15.24 6.59 -72.39
N SER A 15 -16.02 7.36 -71.64
CA SER A 15 -15.55 8.22 -70.56
C SER A 15 -14.74 7.41 -69.52
N PRO A 16 -13.61 7.94 -69.01
CA PRO A 16 -12.81 7.22 -68.01
C PRO A 16 -13.63 6.97 -66.72
N PRO A 17 -13.46 5.82 -66.05
CA PRO A 17 -14.19 5.52 -64.83
C PRO A 17 -13.86 6.56 -63.76
N ALA A 18 -14.90 7.14 -63.14
CA ALA A 18 -14.75 8.07 -62.04
C ALA A 18 -13.86 7.44 -60.96
N ARG A 19 -12.77 8.14 -60.58
CA ARG A 19 -11.87 7.69 -59.51
C ARG A 19 -12.71 7.38 -58.27
N ARG A 20 -12.72 6.11 -57.82
CA ARG A 20 -13.37 5.70 -56.58
C ARG A 20 -12.78 6.53 -55.45
N ARG A 21 -13.59 7.44 -54.89
CA ARG A 21 -13.21 8.22 -53.71
C ARG A 21 -13.15 7.27 -52.52
N THR A 22 -12.28 7.54 -51.56
CA THR A 22 -12.17 6.74 -50.34
C THR A 22 -13.47 6.87 -49.53
N ALA A 23 -13.88 5.81 -48.84
CA ALA A 23 -15.09 5.79 -48.01
C ALA A 23 -15.11 6.92 -46.96
N PHE A 24 -13.93 7.36 -46.52
CA PHE A 24 -13.76 8.50 -45.63
C PHE A 24 -14.16 9.83 -46.28
N ALA A 25 -13.76 10.08 -47.52
CA ALA A 25 -14.12 11.30 -48.25
C ALA A 25 -15.63 11.36 -48.56
N GLU A 26 -16.24 10.24 -48.94
CA GLU A 26 -17.71 10.15 -49.12
C GLU A 26 -18.47 10.31 -47.79
N GLY A 27 -17.92 9.81 -46.69
CA GLY A 27 -18.47 10.01 -45.34
C GLY A 27 -18.48 11.49 -44.93
N VAL A 28 -17.40 12.22 -45.19
CA VAL A 28 -17.30 13.67 -44.91
C VAL A 28 -18.26 14.49 -45.76
N ASP A 29 -18.40 14.15 -47.06
CA ASP A 29 -19.33 14.85 -47.96
C ASP A 29 -20.80 14.60 -47.59
N ARG A 30 -21.16 13.37 -47.18
CA ARG A 30 -22.50 13.06 -46.66
C ARG A 30 -22.81 13.78 -45.35
N LEU A 31 -21.84 13.90 -44.45
CA LEU A 31 -21.97 14.69 -43.22
C LEU A 31 -22.17 16.18 -43.53
N ARG A 32 -21.44 16.73 -44.51
CA ARG A 32 -21.62 18.12 -44.97
C ARG A 32 -22.98 18.36 -45.60
N ALA A 33 -23.46 17.46 -46.46
CA ALA A 33 -24.78 17.58 -47.10
C ALA A 33 -25.92 17.43 -46.07
N ALA A 34 -25.77 16.54 -45.09
CA ALA A 34 -26.72 16.40 -43.98
C ALA A 34 -26.73 17.62 -43.04
N ALA A 35 -25.63 18.34 -42.89
CA ALA A 35 -25.57 19.55 -42.05
C ALA A 35 -26.40 20.73 -42.60
N VAL A 36 -26.83 20.67 -43.86
CA VAL A 36 -27.66 21.72 -44.50
C VAL A 36 -29.15 21.52 -44.24
N THR A 37 -29.61 20.29 -44.00
CA THR A 37 -31.03 19.97 -43.76
C THR A 37 -31.35 19.82 -42.27
N GLU A 38 -32.54 20.22 -41.83
CA GLU A 38 -32.95 20.13 -40.43
C GLU A 38 -32.94 18.68 -39.87
N PRO A 39 -33.35 17.65 -40.64
CA PRO A 39 -33.22 16.25 -40.22
C PRO A 39 -31.78 15.76 -40.09
N GLY A 40 -30.87 16.24 -40.95
CA GLY A 40 -29.46 15.85 -40.89
C GLY A 40 -28.71 16.51 -39.73
N ARG A 41 -29.06 17.75 -39.36
CA ARG A 41 -28.56 18.41 -38.14
C ARG A 41 -28.93 17.65 -36.86
N LEU A 42 -30.16 17.13 -36.78
CA LEU A 42 -30.61 16.32 -35.64
C LEU A 42 -29.85 15.00 -35.52
N ARG A 43 -29.51 14.36 -36.65
CA ARG A 43 -28.68 13.14 -36.67
C ARG A 43 -27.26 13.40 -36.18
N ILE A 44 -26.65 14.52 -36.59
CA ILE A 44 -25.29 14.89 -36.14
C ILE A 44 -25.26 15.18 -34.64
N ILE A 45 -26.23 15.95 -34.12
CA ILE A 45 -26.33 16.22 -32.68
C ILE A 45 -26.55 14.92 -31.90
N GLY A 46 -27.45 14.05 -32.37
CA GLY A 46 -27.69 12.74 -31.76
C GLY A 46 -26.45 11.86 -31.74
N ALA A 47 -25.70 11.81 -32.85
CA ALA A 47 -24.45 11.06 -32.93
C ALA A 47 -23.37 11.63 -31.99
N LEU A 48 -23.23 12.95 -31.92
CA LEU A 48 -22.28 13.61 -31.01
C LEU A 48 -22.62 13.33 -29.54
N LEU A 49 -23.90 13.42 -29.16
CA LEU A 49 -24.35 13.08 -27.80
C LEU A 49 -24.10 11.60 -27.49
N ALA A 50 -24.35 10.69 -28.43
CA ALA A 50 -24.06 9.27 -28.25
C ALA A 50 -22.56 9.01 -28.03
N VAL A 51 -21.70 9.67 -28.81
CA VAL A 51 -20.24 9.60 -28.61
C VAL A 51 -19.83 10.15 -27.25
N LEU A 52 -20.38 11.28 -26.81
CA LEU A 52 -20.09 11.85 -25.49
C LEU A 52 -20.53 10.92 -24.34
N VAL A 53 -21.69 10.28 -24.45
CA VAL A 53 -22.16 9.29 -23.46
C VAL A 53 -21.22 8.10 -23.38
N ILE A 54 -20.83 7.54 -24.53
CA ILE A 54 -19.90 6.40 -24.58
C ILE A 54 -18.53 6.80 -24.02
N ALA A 55 -18.00 7.97 -24.40
CA ALA A 55 -16.73 8.46 -23.91
C ALA A 55 -16.77 8.71 -22.39
N PHE A 56 -17.84 9.32 -21.88
CA PHE A 56 -18.04 9.53 -20.44
C PHE A 56 -18.06 8.20 -19.68
N GLY A 57 -18.84 7.23 -20.16
CA GLY A 57 -18.91 5.90 -19.57
C GLY A 57 -17.56 5.18 -19.58
N ALA A 58 -16.85 5.18 -20.71
CA ALA A 58 -15.55 4.52 -20.85
C ALA A 58 -14.46 5.15 -19.97
N VAL A 59 -14.34 6.48 -19.95
CA VAL A 59 -13.36 7.19 -19.11
C VAL A 59 -13.68 7.03 -17.63
N THR A 60 -14.96 7.06 -17.25
CA THR A 60 -15.38 6.80 -15.87
C THR A 60 -15.03 5.38 -15.45
N ALA A 61 -15.36 4.38 -16.28
CA ALA A 61 -15.04 2.98 -15.99
C ALA A 61 -13.53 2.76 -15.84
N TRP A 62 -12.72 3.31 -16.75
CA TRP A 62 -11.27 3.19 -16.70
C TRP A 62 -10.68 3.84 -15.44
N GLN A 63 -11.02 5.10 -15.15
CA GLN A 63 -10.47 5.82 -13.98
C GLN A 63 -10.93 5.23 -12.65
N MET A 64 -12.17 4.72 -12.59
CA MET A 64 -12.66 4.03 -11.40
C MET A 64 -12.00 2.67 -11.23
N ASN A 65 -11.82 1.89 -12.30
CA ASN A 65 -11.13 0.61 -12.22
C ASN A 65 -9.71 0.76 -11.67
N GLU A 66 -8.93 1.72 -12.17
CA GLU A 66 -7.58 1.99 -11.64
C GLU A 66 -7.59 2.31 -10.14
N ARG A 67 -8.53 3.14 -9.68
CA ARG A 67 -8.64 3.53 -8.26
C ARG A 67 -9.11 2.39 -7.37
N THR A 68 -10.09 1.62 -7.83
CA THR A 68 -10.58 0.44 -7.11
C THR A 68 -9.50 -0.62 -6.99
N THR A 69 -8.73 -0.87 -8.06
CA THR A 69 -7.57 -1.79 -7.99
C THR A 69 -6.50 -1.25 -7.03
N ALA A 70 -6.16 0.04 -7.08
CA ALA A 70 -5.20 0.61 -6.14
C ALA A 70 -5.68 0.54 -4.68
N ALA A 71 -6.97 0.79 -4.41
CA ALA A 71 -7.56 0.66 -3.08
C ALA A 71 -7.61 -0.81 -2.60
N ASP A 72 -7.86 -1.76 -3.50
CA ASP A 72 -7.81 -3.19 -3.21
C ASP A 72 -6.37 -3.66 -2.91
N ASP A 73 -5.39 -3.16 -3.68
CA ASP A 73 -3.96 -3.45 -3.45
C ASP A 73 -3.50 -2.95 -2.07
N VAL A 74 -3.97 -1.78 -1.61
CA VAL A 74 -3.69 -1.26 -0.26
C VAL A 74 -4.08 -2.27 0.83
N LEU A 75 -5.26 -2.87 0.72
CA LEU A 75 -5.82 -3.81 1.70
C LEU A 75 -5.25 -5.22 1.59
N THR A 76 -5.17 -5.74 0.36
CA THR A 76 -4.95 -7.17 0.13
C THR A 76 -3.50 -7.53 -0.14
N ARG A 77 -2.66 -6.53 -0.45
CA ARG A 77 -1.26 -6.76 -0.84
C ARG A 77 -0.29 -5.88 -0.05
N SER A 78 -0.38 -4.56 -0.21
CA SER A 78 0.68 -3.64 0.22
C SER A 78 0.76 -3.49 1.74
N GLN A 79 -0.38 -3.36 2.44
CA GLN A 79 -0.34 -3.34 3.91
C GLN A 79 0.01 -4.71 4.51
N PRO A 80 -0.57 -5.85 4.08
CA PRO A 80 -0.17 -7.16 4.57
C PRO A 80 1.32 -7.45 4.37
N LEU A 81 1.90 -7.04 3.23
CA LEU A 81 3.31 -7.23 2.94
C LEU A 81 4.22 -6.34 3.80
N SER A 82 3.83 -5.07 4.03
CA SER A 82 4.52 -4.18 4.97
C SER A 82 4.48 -4.72 6.41
N SER A 83 3.31 -5.18 6.87
CA SER A 83 3.13 -5.84 8.17
C SER A 83 3.99 -7.10 8.28
N ALA A 84 4.01 -7.96 7.25
CA ALA A 84 4.81 -9.17 7.24
C ALA A 84 6.32 -8.84 7.30
N ALA A 85 6.78 -7.79 6.63
CA ALA A 85 8.16 -7.33 6.69
C ALA A 85 8.57 -6.90 8.11
N ALA A 86 7.71 -6.13 8.79
CA ALA A 86 7.92 -5.75 10.19
C ALA A 86 7.93 -6.97 11.13
N ASP A 87 7.03 -7.94 10.92
CA ASP A 87 6.97 -9.18 11.70
C ASP A 87 8.19 -10.10 11.48
N ILE A 88 8.74 -10.15 10.26
CA ILE A 88 9.99 -10.86 9.96
C ILE A 88 11.13 -10.23 10.77
N TYR A 89 11.28 -8.90 10.72
CA TYR A 89 12.29 -8.19 11.50
C TYR A 89 12.16 -8.53 13.00
N ARG A 90 10.93 -8.40 13.53
CA ARG A 90 10.62 -8.69 14.94
C ARG A 90 11.03 -10.10 15.32
N SER A 91 10.58 -11.10 14.56
CA SER A 91 10.82 -12.51 14.85
C SER A 91 12.32 -12.86 14.81
N LEU A 92 13.06 -12.27 13.86
CA LEU A 92 14.50 -12.44 13.75
C LEU A 92 15.24 -11.82 14.96
N ALA A 93 14.88 -10.61 15.35
CA ALA A 93 15.50 -9.91 16.46
C ALA A 93 15.16 -10.56 17.81
N GLU A 94 13.93 -11.03 17.99
CA GLU A 94 13.48 -11.79 19.15
C GLU A 94 14.26 -13.11 19.28
N ALA A 95 14.40 -13.85 18.17
CA ALA A 95 15.22 -15.06 18.16
C ALA A 95 16.68 -14.77 18.55
N ASN A 96 17.28 -13.69 18.04
CA ASN A 96 18.64 -13.30 18.40
C ASN A 96 18.79 -12.88 19.85
N THR A 97 17.80 -12.17 20.38
CA THR A 97 17.74 -11.81 21.80
C THR A 97 17.67 -13.05 22.67
N ALA A 98 16.76 -13.99 22.36
CA ALA A 98 16.60 -15.22 23.10
C ALA A 98 17.85 -16.11 23.04
N ALA A 99 18.50 -16.22 21.88
CA ALA A 99 19.77 -16.94 21.74
C ALA A 99 20.89 -16.32 22.59
N SER A 100 20.98 -14.99 22.63
CA SER A 100 21.99 -14.27 23.41
C SER A 100 21.74 -14.42 24.91
N SER A 101 20.51 -14.22 25.37
CA SER A 101 20.11 -14.40 26.77
C SER A 101 20.36 -15.85 27.23
N GLY A 102 19.96 -16.84 26.43
CA GLY A 102 20.17 -18.25 26.71
C GLY A 102 21.66 -18.64 26.78
N PHE A 103 22.50 -17.99 25.96
CA PHE A 103 23.96 -18.18 26.04
C PHE A 103 24.55 -17.54 27.30
N LEU A 104 24.10 -16.32 27.65
CA LEU A 104 24.54 -15.57 28.82
C LEU A 104 24.17 -16.26 30.14
N ALA A 105 23.08 -17.00 30.18
CA ALA A 105 22.70 -17.87 31.31
C ALA A 105 23.69 -19.03 31.57
N GLY A 106 24.62 -19.28 30.64
CA GLY A 106 25.70 -20.26 30.79
C GLY A 106 25.38 -21.64 30.19
N GLY A 107 26.06 -22.69 30.68
CA GLY A 107 26.01 -24.04 30.10
C GLY A 107 24.64 -24.74 30.17
N GLN A 108 23.66 -24.18 30.88
CA GLN A 108 22.27 -24.64 30.93
C GLN A 108 21.35 -23.50 30.47
N GLU A 109 21.06 -23.48 29.16
CA GLU A 109 20.05 -22.59 28.55
C GLU A 109 18.69 -22.79 29.23
N THR A 110 17.97 -21.71 29.53
CA THR A 110 16.63 -21.80 30.13
C THR A 110 15.60 -22.29 29.12
N GLU A 111 14.58 -23.03 29.59
CA GLU A 111 13.48 -23.52 28.74
C GLU A 111 12.76 -22.38 28.01
N ASP A 112 12.56 -21.26 28.71
CA ASP A 112 11.96 -20.05 28.14
C ASP A 112 12.80 -19.48 26.99
N SER A 113 14.12 -19.30 27.17
CA SER A 113 15.01 -18.80 26.11
C SER A 113 15.01 -19.73 24.89
N ARG A 114 14.98 -21.05 25.12
CA ARG A 114 14.90 -22.04 24.04
C ARG A 114 13.59 -21.92 23.27
N THR A 115 12.48 -21.84 24.00
CA THR A 115 11.13 -21.75 23.42
C THR A 115 10.97 -20.47 22.60
N ARG A 116 11.38 -19.32 23.15
CA ARG A 116 11.36 -18.02 22.45
C ARG A 116 12.23 -18.03 21.20
N TYR A 117 13.42 -18.61 21.25
CA TYR A 117 14.27 -18.77 20.07
C TYR A 117 13.59 -19.61 18.98
N ASP A 118 13.13 -20.81 19.33
CA ASP A 118 12.53 -21.74 18.36
C ASP A 118 11.23 -21.16 17.78
N HIS A 119 10.46 -20.43 18.59
CA HIS A 119 9.30 -19.65 18.15
C HIS A 119 9.69 -18.55 17.16
N GLY A 120 10.67 -17.69 17.50
CA GLY A 120 11.11 -16.61 16.63
C GLY A 120 11.65 -17.09 15.29
N ILE A 121 12.41 -18.19 15.26
CA ILE A 121 12.86 -18.81 14.00
C ILE A 121 11.70 -19.31 13.16
N ARG A 122 10.71 -19.96 13.79
CA ARG A 122 9.52 -20.47 13.09
C ARG A 122 8.69 -19.31 12.54
N ALA A 123 8.40 -18.31 13.35
CA ALA A 123 7.64 -17.12 12.97
C ALA A 123 8.34 -16.33 11.85
N ALA A 124 9.67 -16.20 11.89
CA ALA A 124 10.42 -15.59 10.80
C ALA A 124 10.29 -16.39 9.49
N ALA A 125 10.37 -17.72 9.54
CA ALA A 125 10.20 -18.57 8.37
C ALA A 125 8.78 -18.50 7.79
N GLU A 126 7.75 -18.54 8.63
CA GLU A 126 6.35 -18.36 8.24
C GLU A 126 6.09 -16.97 7.65
N GLY A 127 6.67 -15.93 8.25
CA GLY A 127 6.65 -14.56 7.73
C GLY A 127 7.28 -14.46 6.35
N LEU A 128 8.43 -15.09 6.12
CA LEU A 128 9.10 -15.12 4.81
C LEU A 128 8.27 -15.84 3.74
N VAL A 129 7.52 -16.89 4.09
CA VAL A 129 6.59 -17.56 3.17
C VAL A 129 5.42 -16.64 2.82
N THR A 130 4.82 -15.99 3.82
CA THR A 130 3.72 -15.03 3.62
C THR A 130 4.17 -13.86 2.75
N ALA A 131 5.35 -13.30 3.03
CA ALA A 131 5.92 -12.20 2.24
C ALA A 131 6.20 -12.65 0.80
N ALA A 132 6.74 -13.86 0.60
CA ALA A 132 6.98 -14.40 -0.73
C ALA A 132 5.68 -14.55 -1.54
N ALA A 133 4.61 -15.06 -0.92
CA ALA A 133 3.31 -15.26 -1.56
C ALA A 133 2.64 -13.96 -2.00
N ASN A 134 2.90 -12.85 -1.30
CA ASN A 134 2.35 -11.53 -1.60
C ASN A 134 3.31 -10.64 -2.42
N SER A 135 4.52 -11.11 -2.69
CA SER A 135 5.51 -10.39 -3.49
C SER A 135 5.40 -10.70 -4.99
N GLU A 136 5.68 -9.70 -5.82
CA GLU A 136 5.74 -9.92 -7.28
C GLU A 136 7.01 -10.69 -7.68
N PRO A 137 6.92 -11.63 -8.64
CA PRO A 137 8.09 -12.34 -9.14
C PRO A 137 9.17 -11.36 -9.65
N LYS A 138 10.43 -11.59 -9.24
CA LYS A 138 11.60 -10.76 -9.62
C LYS A 138 11.59 -9.32 -9.09
N SER A 139 10.62 -8.95 -8.25
CA SER A 139 10.60 -7.66 -7.54
C SER A 139 11.83 -7.51 -6.62
N PRO A 140 12.19 -6.26 -6.23
CA PRO A 140 13.19 -6.03 -5.18
C PRO A 140 12.84 -6.78 -3.88
N ALA A 141 11.57 -6.81 -3.50
CA ALA A 141 11.08 -7.54 -2.33
C ALA A 141 11.39 -9.03 -2.41
N ALA A 142 11.10 -9.67 -3.54
CA ALA A 142 11.38 -11.09 -3.76
C ALA A 142 12.88 -11.41 -3.65
N LYS A 143 13.78 -10.49 -4.05
CA LYS A 143 15.23 -10.65 -3.88
C LYS A 143 15.63 -10.59 -2.41
N THR A 144 15.11 -9.63 -1.66
CA THR A 144 15.38 -9.49 -0.22
C THR A 144 14.86 -10.69 0.57
N ILE A 145 13.66 -11.17 0.25
CA ILE A 145 13.07 -12.38 0.85
C ILE A 145 13.92 -13.62 0.54
N ALA A 146 14.40 -13.77 -0.71
CA ALA A 146 15.28 -14.88 -1.07
C ALA A 146 16.61 -14.83 -0.31
N GLU A 147 17.17 -13.65 -0.10
CA GLU A 147 18.39 -13.48 0.69
C GLU A 147 18.17 -13.83 2.18
N LEU A 148 17.09 -13.36 2.79
CA LEU A 148 16.73 -13.74 4.16
C LEU A 148 16.51 -15.24 4.31
N ASN A 149 15.86 -15.88 3.34
CA ASN A 149 15.68 -17.35 3.30
C ASN A 149 17.02 -18.10 3.21
N ARG A 150 18.05 -17.54 2.57
CA ARG A 150 19.40 -18.10 2.53
C ARG A 150 20.13 -17.93 3.86
N LEU A 151 20.01 -16.76 4.48
CA LEU A 151 20.72 -16.41 5.71
C LEU A 151 20.16 -17.10 6.96
N LEU A 152 18.85 -17.32 7.02
CA LEU A 152 18.18 -17.92 8.18
C LEU A 152 18.76 -19.31 8.60
N PRO A 153 18.95 -20.29 7.70
CA PRO A 153 19.57 -21.56 8.07
C PRO A 153 21.06 -21.42 8.45
N GLU A 154 21.80 -20.48 7.84
CA GLU A 154 23.19 -20.20 8.23
C GLU A 154 23.26 -19.69 9.67
N TYR A 155 22.43 -18.69 10.00
CA TYR A 155 22.30 -18.15 11.35
C TYR A 155 21.94 -19.24 12.36
N LYS A 156 20.90 -20.04 12.05
CA LYS A 156 20.49 -21.16 12.91
C LYS A 156 21.64 -22.14 13.16
N GLY A 157 22.40 -22.48 12.12
CA GLY A 157 23.56 -23.37 12.23
C GLY A 157 24.72 -22.80 13.07
N LEU A 158 24.87 -21.48 13.15
CA LEU A 158 25.86 -20.83 14.02
C LEU A 158 25.41 -20.81 15.48
N VAL A 159 24.13 -20.50 15.75
CA VAL A 159 23.57 -20.50 17.10
C VAL A 159 23.62 -21.90 17.72
N GLU A 160 23.25 -22.95 16.97
CA GLU A 160 23.31 -24.31 17.51
C GLU A 160 24.76 -24.75 17.81
N ARG A 161 25.75 -24.36 16.97
CA ARG A 161 27.16 -24.58 17.28
C ARG A 161 27.60 -23.83 18.54
N ALA A 162 27.19 -22.57 18.68
CA ALA A 162 27.47 -21.78 19.87
C ALA A 162 26.92 -22.46 21.13
N ARG A 163 25.66 -22.92 21.10
CA ARG A 163 25.01 -23.67 22.18
C ARG A 163 25.76 -24.95 22.54
N THR A 164 26.10 -25.78 21.55
CA THR A 164 26.81 -27.04 21.78
C THR A 164 28.14 -26.83 22.50
N TYR A 165 28.89 -25.78 22.12
CA TYR A 165 30.14 -25.46 22.78
C TYR A 165 29.97 -24.76 24.13
N ASN A 166 28.91 -23.96 24.30
CA ASN A 166 28.57 -23.34 25.59
C ASN A 166 28.27 -24.39 26.66
N ARG A 167 27.51 -25.44 26.30
CA ARG A 167 27.22 -26.58 27.21
C ARG A 167 28.49 -27.33 27.65
N GLN A 168 29.53 -27.34 26.81
CA GLN A 168 30.82 -27.95 27.11
C GLN A 168 31.78 -26.99 27.83
N GLY A 169 31.40 -25.73 28.04
CA GLY A 169 32.26 -24.71 28.63
C GLY A 169 33.41 -24.25 27.72
N PHE A 170 33.35 -24.54 26.41
CA PHE A 170 34.41 -24.16 25.49
C PHE A 170 34.27 -22.69 25.04
N PRO A 171 35.32 -21.85 25.16
CA PRO A 171 35.27 -20.44 24.78
C PRO A 171 34.90 -20.18 23.32
N VAL A 172 35.13 -21.16 22.43
CA VAL A 172 34.75 -21.09 21.01
C VAL A 172 33.24 -20.94 20.80
N GLY A 173 32.41 -21.34 21.78
CA GLY A 173 30.97 -21.09 21.74
C GLY A 173 30.63 -19.60 21.64
N GLY A 174 31.35 -18.75 22.37
CA GLY A 174 31.17 -17.30 22.31
C GLY A 174 31.60 -16.70 20.98
N ALA A 175 32.60 -17.28 20.31
CA ALA A 175 33.00 -16.85 18.96
C ALA A 175 31.91 -17.16 17.93
N TYR A 176 31.30 -18.35 17.99
CA TYR A 176 30.17 -18.69 17.11
C TYR A 176 28.95 -17.81 17.37
N LEU A 177 28.63 -17.49 18.63
CA LEU A 177 27.52 -16.59 18.93
C LEU A 177 27.78 -15.18 18.41
N ARG A 178 28.98 -14.62 18.62
CA ARG A 178 29.34 -13.30 18.07
C ARG A 178 29.21 -13.27 16.55
N TYR A 179 29.65 -14.32 15.86
CA TYR A 179 29.51 -14.40 14.40
C TYR A 179 28.04 -14.56 13.96
N ALA A 180 27.23 -15.32 14.70
CA ALA A 180 25.78 -15.41 14.47
C ALA A 180 25.11 -14.04 14.62
N ASN A 181 25.44 -13.32 15.70
CA ASN A 181 24.92 -12.00 15.97
C ASN A 181 25.41 -10.97 14.95
N GLU A 182 26.67 -11.04 14.51
CA GLU A 182 27.18 -10.18 13.44
C GLU A 182 26.37 -10.35 12.16
N LYS A 183 26.10 -11.60 11.76
CA LYS A 183 25.22 -11.91 10.63
C LYS A 183 23.80 -11.36 10.83
N MET A 184 23.24 -11.51 12.03
CA MET A 184 21.92 -10.96 12.34
C MET A 184 21.90 -9.42 12.21
N GLN A 185 22.85 -8.74 12.84
CA GLN A 185 22.89 -7.28 12.95
C GLN A 185 23.34 -6.58 11.67
N LYS A 186 24.26 -7.18 10.89
CA LYS A 186 24.85 -6.55 9.71
C LYS A 186 24.22 -7.01 8.39
N GLU A 187 23.57 -8.17 8.35
CA GLU A 187 22.99 -8.71 7.12
C GLU A 187 21.46 -8.85 7.25
N MET A 188 20.97 -9.62 8.22
CA MET A 188 19.56 -10.03 8.26
C MET A 188 18.60 -8.92 8.69
N LEU A 189 18.85 -8.24 9.81
CA LEU A 189 18.00 -7.15 10.30
C LEU A 189 17.99 -5.96 9.34
N PRO A 190 19.14 -5.51 8.77
CA PRO A 190 19.13 -4.47 7.74
C PRO A 190 18.36 -4.88 6.47
N ALA A 191 18.45 -6.14 6.04
CA ALA A 191 17.68 -6.63 4.90
C ALA A 191 16.16 -6.63 5.20
N ALA A 192 15.74 -7.04 6.40
CA ALA A 192 14.35 -6.98 6.81
C ALA A 192 13.83 -5.52 6.95
N GLU A 193 14.66 -4.61 7.46
CA GLU A 193 14.35 -3.18 7.55
C GLU A 193 14.25 -2.51 6.18
N ASP A 194 15.12 -2.86 5.24
CA ASP A 194 15.06 -2.42 3.84
C ASP A 194 13.79 -2.93 3.15
N LEU A 195 13.40 -4.19 3.38
CA LEU A 195 12.13 -4.73 2.90
C LEU A 195 10.95 -3.91 3.44
N TYR A 196 10.88 -3.70 4.75
CA TYR A 196 9.84 -2.90 5.39
C TYR A 196 9.77 -1.48 4.82
N THR A 197 10.92 -0.81 4.67
CA THR A 197 10.99 0.56 4.15
C THR A 197 10.46 0.66 2.72
N LYS A 198 10.84 -0.29 1.85
CA LYS A 198 10.40 -0.32 0.45
C LYS A 198 8.91 -0.62 0.32
N GLU A 199 8.38 -1.53 1.11
CA GLU A 199 6.97 -1.87 1.08
C GLU A 199 6.10 -0.74 1.64
N ASN A 200 6.59 0.01 2.63
CA ASN A 200 5.91 1.21 3.08
C ASN A 200 5.91 2.33 2.02
N GLN A 201 6.98 2.47 1.23
CA GLN A 201 7.02 3.38 0.08
C GLN A 201 6.01 2.96 -1.01
N ARG A 202 5.90 1.66 -1.28
CA ARG A 202 4.92 1.10 -2.21
C ARG A 202 3.49 1.36 -1.74
N LEU A 203 3.20 1.06 -0.47
CA LEU A 203 1.92 1.35 0.16
C LEU A 203 1.55 2.82 -0.01
N SER A 204 2.49 3.73 0.23
CA SER A 204 2.26 5.17 0.03
C SER A 204 2.00 5.55 -1.42
N ALA A 205 2.61 4.85 -2.39
CA ALA A 205 2.36 5.06 -3.81
C ALA A 205 0.94 4.59 -4.22
N ASP A 206 0.49 3.44 -3.73
CA ASP A 206 -0.86 2.92 -4.01
C ASP A 206 -1.96 3.86 -3.48
N TYR A 207 -1.75 4.45 -2.30
CA TYR A 207 -2.59 5.55 -1.81
C TYR A 207 -2.56 6.79 -2.71
N GLY A 208 -1.41 7.08 -3.31
CA GLY A 208 -1.22 8.16 -4.28
C GLY A 208 -2.04 7.96 -5.55
N ASP A 209 -2.26 6.71 -5.96
CA ASP A 209 -3.06 6.36 -7.13
C ASP A 209 -4.56 6.22 -6.80
N ALA A 210 -4.91 5.77 -5.60
CA ALA A 210 -6.31 5.56 -5.18
C ALA A 210 -7.05 6.88 -4.82
N LYS A 211 -6.38 7.84 -4.15
CA LYS A 211 -7.03 9.05 -3.58
C LYS A 211 -7.42 10.16 -4.59
N PRO A 212 -6.68 10.45 -5.68
CA PRO A 212 -6.96 11.60 -6.54
C PRO A 212 -8.34 11.53 -7.21
N TYR A 213 -9.05 12.66 -7.31
CA TYR A 213 -10.33 12.71 -8.03
C TYR A 213 -10.17 12.32 -9.51
N PRO A 214 -11.16 11.62 -10.09
CA PRO A 214 -11.17 11.26 -11.51
C PRO A 214 -11.55 12.47 -12.37
N TRP A 215 -10.66 13.47 -12.43
CA TRP A 215 -10.94 14.78 -13.04
C TRP A 215 -11.37 14.70 -14.50
N ALA A 216 -10.81 13.78 -15.29
CA ALA A 216 -11.19 13.67 -16.70
C ALA A 216 -12.63 13.10 -16.85
N ALA A 217 -13.01 12.13 -16.01
CA ALA A 217 -14.38 11.63 -15.97
C ALA A 217 -15.37 12.73 -15.51
N ILE A 218 -15.04 13.47 -14.45
CA ILE A 218 -15.85 14.58 -13.95
C ILE A 218 -16.04 15.66 -15.03
N ALA A 219 -14.94 16.12 -15.65
CA ALA A 219 -14.98 17.13 -16.69
C ALA A 219 -15.83 16.67 -17.89
N LEU A 220 -15.67 15.42 -18.31
CA LEU A 220 -16.43 14.86 -19.42
C LEU A 220 -17.92 14.71 -19.09
N GLY A 221 -18.26 14.35 -17.85
CA GLY A 221 -19.64 14.32 -17.35
C GLY A 221 -20.31 15.70 -17.33
N VAL A 222 -19.58 16.73 -16.89
CA VAL A 222 -20.05 18.13 -16.93
C VAL A 222 -20.28 18.59 -18.36
N VAL A 223 -19.35 18.29 -19.28
CA VAL A 223 -19.48 18.61 -20.71
C VAL A 223 -20.69 17.89 -21.32
N LEU A 224 -20.91 16.61 -20.96
CA LEU A 224 -22.07 15.84 -21.42
C LEU A 224 -23.39 16.45 -20.95
N LEU A 225 -23.51 16.81 -19.66
CA LEU A 225 -24.71 17.46 -19.12
C LEU A 225 -24.97 18.82 -19.78
N ALA A 226 -23.93 19.62 -20.01
CA ALA A 226 -24.05 20.89 -20.72
C ALA A 226 -24.52 20.68 -22.17
N ALA A 227 -23.99 19.67 -22.87
CA ALA A 227 -24.40 19.34 -24.24
C ALA A 227 -25.86 18.84 -24.30
N LEU A 228 -26.30 18.02 -23.34
CA LEU A 228 -27.68 17.54 -23.22
C LEU A 228 -28.64 18.70 -22.92
N ALA A 229 -28.30 19.56 -21.96
CA ALA A 229 -29.09 20.74 -21.62
C ALA A 229 -29.22 21.72 -22.81
N TRP A 230 -28.13 21.94 -23.55
CA TRP A 230 -28.14 22.74 -24.78
C TRP A 230 -29.05 22.12 -25.84
N ALA A 231 -28.98 20.80 -26.06
CA ALA A 231 -29.83 20.11 -27.03
C ALA A 231 -31.32 20.17 -26.65
N GLN A 232 -31.64 20.05 -25.35
CA GLN A 232 -33.00 20.20 -24.82
C GLN A 232 -33.51 21.64 -25.00
N HIS A 233 -32.71 22.65 -24.64
CA HIS A 233 -33.05 24.08 -24.79
C HIS A 233 -33.27 24.48 -26.25
N ARG A 234 -32.39 24.01 -27.14
CA ARG A 234 -32.52 24.24 -28.59
C ARG A 234 -33.83 23.66 -29.13
N ASN A 235 -34.16 22.42 -28.76
CA ASN A 235 -35.41 21.78 -29.17
C ASN A 235 -36.61 22.57 -28.65
N TYR A 236 -36.61 22.95 -27.37
CA TYR A 236 -37.68 23.75 -26.78
C TYR A 236 -37.90 25.07 -27.54
N ARG A 237 -36.84 25.84 -27.80
CA ARG A 237 -36.93 27.12 -28.53
C ARG A 237 -37.34 26.99 -30.00
N ARG A 238 -37.00 25.88 -30.66
CA ARG A 238 -37.25 25.69 -32.10
C ARG A 238 -38.62 25.08 -32.40
N THR A 239 -39.14 24.21 -31.53
CA THR A 239 -40.39 23.49 -31.80
C THR A 239 -41.50 23.73 -30.77
N ASN A 240 -41.29 24.53 -29.73
CA ASN A 240 -42.27 24.83 -28.66
C ASN A 240 -42.94 23.59 -28.02
N ARG A 241 -42.35 22.40 -28.20
CA ARG A 241 -42.88 21.12 -27.72
C ARG A 241 -42.19 20.70 -26.42
N VAL A 242 -42.97 20.01 -25.59
CA VAL A 242 -42.59 19.44 -24.28
C VAL A 242 -41.38 18.50 -24.42
N LEU A 243 -40.57 18.43 -23.37
CA LEU A 243 -39.27 17.76 -23.29
C LEU A 243 -39.26 16.35 -23.93
N ASN A 244 -38.21 16.02 -24.68
CA ASN A 244 -38.01 14.66 -25.20
C ASN A 244 -37.68 13.71 -24.03
N HIS A 245 -38.57 12.75 -23.74
CA HIS A 245 -38.39 11.76 -22.68
C HIS A 245 -37.03 11.04 -22.76
N GLY A 246 -36.51 10.75 -23.96
CA GLY A 246 -35.20 10.10 -24.12
C GLY A 246 -34.01 10.99 -23.72
N LEU A 247 -34.08 12.29 -24.03
CA LEU A 247 -33.06 13.26 -23.59
C LEU A 247 -33.13 13.49 -22.08
N VAL A 248 -34.34 13.56 -21.51
CA VAL A 248 -34.54 13.69 -20.07
C VAL A 248 -33.98 12.47 -19.34
N ALA A 249 -34.26 11.26 -19.82
CA ALA A 249 -33.71 10.02 -19.27
C ALA A 249 -32.17 10.00 -19.35
N ALA A 250 -31.58 10.41 -20.48
CA ALA A 250 -30.12 10.50 -20.63
C ALA A 250 -29.50 11.55 -19.69
N THR A 251 -30.12 12.73 -19.53
CA THR A 251 -29.68 13.76 -18.58
C THR A 251 -29.77 13.26 -17.15
N ALA A 252 -30.89 12.63 -16.76
CA ALA A 252 -31.07 12.08 -15.43
C ALA A 252 -30.04 10.98 -15.12
N ALA A 253 -29.86 10.02 -16.04
CA ALA A 253 -28.86 8.97 -15.88
C ALA A 253 -27.44 9.53 -15.77
N SER A 254 -27.06 10.45 -16.65
CA SER A 254 -25.73 11.09 -16.63
C SER A 254 -25.51 11.90 -15.35
N ALA A 255 -26.55 12.58 -14.85
CA ALA A 255 -26.49 13.34 -13.61
C ALA A 255 -26.34 12.42 -12.40
N VAL A 256 -27.06 11.29 -12.36
CA VAL A 256 -26.91 10.28 -11.30
C VAL A 256 -25.51 9.69 -11.32
N VAL A 257 -24.97 9.31 -12.48
CA VAL A 257 -23.60 8.78 -12.58
C VAL A 257 -22.58 9.82 -12.14
N LEU A 258 -22.72 11.08 -12.57
CA LEU A 258 -21.79 12.14 -12.16
C LEU A 258 -21.89 12.45 -10.65
N LEU A 259 -23.11 12.52 -10.11
CA LEU A 259 -23.34 12.71 -8.68
C LEU A 259 -22.70 11.57 -7.88
N TRP A 260 -22.96 10.33 -8.31
CA TRP A 260 -22.42 9.14 -7.67
C TRP A 260 -20.89 9.09 -7.79
N LEU A 261 -20.31 9.48 -8.92
CA LEU A 261 -18.87 9.62 -9.11
C LEU A 261 -18.26 10.63 -8.12
N VAL A 262 -18.88 11.80 -7.95
CA VAL A 262 -18.35 12.85 -7.08
C VAL A 262 -18.53 12.51 -5.60
N VAL A 263 -19.72 12.05 -5.21
CA VAL A 263 -20.07 11.73 -3.81
C VAL A 263 -19.39 10.45 -3.37
N GLY A 264 -19.50 9.37 -4.16
CA GLY A 264 -18.88 8.07 -3.86
C GLY A 264 -17.36 8.17 -3.78
N HIS A 265 -16.71 8.84 -4.75
CA HIS A 265 -15.27 9.10 -4.67
C HIS A 265 -14.91 10.01 -3.50
N GLY A 266 -15.77 10.97 -3.13
CA GLY A 266 -15.57 11.82 -1.95
C GLY A 266 -15.52 11.02 -0.65
N ILE A 267 -16.49 10.11 -0.45
CA ILE A 267 -16.54 9.21 0.71
C ILE A 267 -15.33 8.27 0.71
N ALA A 268 -15.07 7.60 -0.43
CA ALA A 268 -13.95 6.69 -0.55
C ALA A 268 -12.60 7.37 -0.28
N ARG A 269 -12.40 8.58 -0.81
CA ARG A 269 -11.22 9.40 -0.53
C ARG A 269 -11.13 9.78 0.94
N SER A 270 -12.24 10.12 1.60
CA SER A 270 -12.26 10.44 3.02
C SER A 270 -11.79 9.24 3.84
N ASN A 271 -12.38 8.06 3.62
CA ASN A 271 -12.05 6.83 4.32
C ASN A 271 -10.60 6.37 4.04
N LEU A 272 -10.11 6.49 2.80
CA LEU A 272 -8.71 6.22 2.48
C LEU A 272 -7.75 7.25 3.07
N THR A 273 -8.17 8.50 3.24
CA THR A 273 -7.35 9.51 3.93
C THR A 273 -7.28 9.19 5.40
N ASP A 274 -8.41 8.85 6.01
CA ASP A 274 -8.52 8.45 7.42
C ASP A 274 -7.68 7.21 7.73
N SER A 275 -7.84 6.15 6.93
CA SER A 275 -7.03 4.92 6.99
C SER A 275 -5.52 5.19 6.87
N TYR A 276 -5.11 6.19 6.09
CA TYR A 276 -3.70 6.56 5.97
C TYR A 276 -3.20 7.38 7.17
N GLU A 277 -3.95 8.41 7.55
CA GLU A 277 -3.54 9.37 8.60
C GLU A 277 -3.58 8.76 10.00
N HIS A 278 -4.65 8.01 10.33
CA HIS A 278 -4.81 7.38 11.64
C HIS A 278 -4.25 5.95 11.63
N GLY A 279 -4.52 5.14 10.60
CA GLY A 279 -4.00 3.76 10.54
C GLY A 279 -2.52 3.65 10.13
N VAL A 280 -2.19 3.93 8.86
CA VAL A 280 -0.84 3.65 8.32
C VAL A 280 0.27 4.43 9.03
N ARG A 281 0.06 5.72 9.32
CA ARG A 281 1.07 6.53 10.03
C ARG A 281 1.29 6.05 11.47
N SER A 282 0.22 5.68 12.19
CA SER A 282 0.34 5.10 13.53
C SER A 282 1.09 3.77 13.48
N LEU A 283 0.69 2.87 12.58
CA LEU A 283 1.38 1.60 12.34
C LEU A 283 2.88 1.79 12.04
N ASN A 284 3.23 2.79 11.24
CA ASN A 284 4.63 3.07 10.91
C ASN A 284 5.43 3.52 12.14
N ALA A 285 4.90 4.45 12.92
CA ALA A 285 5.55 4.94 14.14
C ALA A 285 5.70 3.82 15.19
N LEU A 286 4.68 2.97 15.34
CA LEU A 286 4.72 1.82 16.24
C LEU A 286 5.73 0.75 15.80
N ASN A 287 5.82 0.47 14.51
CA ASN A 287 6.82 -0.47 13.97
C ASN A 287 8.24 0.09 14.09
N GLU A 288 8.45 1.39 13.88
CA GLU A 288 9.73 2.05 14.14
C GLU A 288 10.12 1.97 15.62
N ALA A 289 9.17 2.21 16.54
CA ALA A 289 9.38 2.03 17.97
C ALA A 289 9.78 0.58 18.28
N ARG A 290 9.08 -0.40 17.73
CA ARG A 290 9.39 -1.82 17.93
C ARG A 290 10.78 -2.19 17.41
N ILE A 291 11.14 -1.74 16.20
CA ILE A 291 12.48 -1.93 15.61
C ILE A 291 13.55 -1.34 16.53
N ALA A 292 13.36 -0.10 17.01
CA ALA A 292 14.29 0.57 17.91
C ALA A 292 14.43 -0.15 19.26
N SER A 293 13.32 -0.61 19.85
CA SER A 293 13.31 -1.42 21.08
C SER A 293 14.12 -2.71 20.91
N LEU A 294 13.90 -3.44 19.81
CA LEU A 294 14.64 -4.67 19.51
C LEU A 294 16.13 -4.43 19.27
N LYS A 295 16.49 -3.33 18.58
CA LYS A 295 17.90 -2.92 18.43
C LYS A 295 18.51 -2.58 19.78
N ALA A 296 17.81 -1.87 20.65
CA ALA A 296 18.28 -1.59 22.01
C ALA A 296 18.51 -2.89 22.78
N ARG A 297 17.55 -3.82 22.79
CA ARG A 297 17.69 -5.09 23.52
C ARG A 297 18.85 -5.95 23.00
N GLY A 298 19.01 -6.02 21.68
CA GLY A 298 20.15 -6.70 21.08
C GLY A 298 21.48 -6.12 21.53
N ASN A 299 21.62 -4.80 21.52
CA ASN A 299 22.84 -4.12 21.95
C ASN A 299 23.10 -4.26 23.45
N GLU A 300 22.08 -4.16 24.30
CA GLU A 300 22.21 -4.38 25.74
C GLU A 300 22.80 -5.77 26.04
N ASN A 301 22.26 -6.83 25.43
CA ASN A 301 22.80 -8.17 25.59
C ASN A 301 24.26 -8.27 25.11
N LEU A 302 24.61 -7.56 24.03
CA LEU A 302 25.96 -7.59 23.47
C LEU A 302 27.00 -6.86 24.31
N THR A 303 26.60 -5.90 25.15
CA THR A 303 27.52 -5.32 26.15
C THR A 303 28.10 -6.43 27.04
N LEU A 304 27.25 -7.35 27.53
CA LEU A 304 27.66 -8.46 28.39
C LEU A 304 28.33 -9.62 27.63
N VAL A 305 27.93 -9.89 26.38
CA VAL A 305 28.58 -10.93 25.55
C VAL A 305 29.97 -10.52 25.10
N SER A 306 30.15 -9.25 24.72
CA SER A 306 31.43 -8.72 24.23
C SER A 306 32.36 -8.30 25.35
N ARG A 307 31.83 -7.97 26.54
CA ARG A 307 32.59 -7.58 27.74
C ARG A 307 33.59 -6.45 27.46
N GLY A 308 33.15 -5.42 26.72
CA GLY A 308 33.99 -4.27 26.36
C GLY A 308 35.05 -4.54 25.29
N ALA A 309 35.01 -5.70 24.60
CA ALA A 309 35.97 -6.01 23.54
C ALA A 309 35.77 -5.13 22.29
N GLU A 310 34.56 -4.61 22.05
CA GLU A 310 34.25 -3.72 20.94
C GLU A 310 34.08 -2.29 21.45
N THR A 311 34.93 -1.39 20.94
CA THR A 311 34.92 0.01 21.35
C THR A 311 34.86 0.96 20.17
N THR A 312 34.13 2.06 20.37
CA THR A 312 33.99 3.15 19.40
C THR A 312 34.53 4.43 20.00
N ARG A 313 35.34 5.18 19.24
CA ARG A 313 35.77 6.52 19.65
C ARG A 313 34.81 7.59 19.13
N VAL A 314 34.35 8.45 20.03
CA VAL A 314 33.54 9.64 19.74
C VAL A 314 34.19 10.82 20.45
N ASP A 315 34.52 11.87 19.71
CA ASP A 315 35.11 13.12 20.24
C ASP A 315 36.31 12.90 21.18
N GLY A 316 37.18 11.94 20.82
CA GLY A 316 38.38 11.61 21.58
C GLY A 316 38.15 10.74 22.83
N ARG A 317 36.90 10.39 23.15
CA ARG A 317 36.55 9.44 24.22
C ARG A 317 36.24 8.06 23.65
N THR A 318 36.67 7.02 24.35
CA THR A 318 36.37 5.62 24.00
C THR A 318 35.13 5.18 24.75
N TYR A 319 34.16 4.62 24.02
CA TYR A 319 32.93 4.04 24.54
C TYR A 319 32.86 2.57 24.16
N ASP A 320 32.15 1.76 24.96
CA ASP A 320 31.68 0.46 24.50
C ASP A 320 30.75 0.68 23.29
N SER A 321 31.01 -0.03 22.19
CA SER A 321 30.28 0.17 20.94
C SER A 321 28.79 -0.16 21.06
N TYR A 322 28.46 -1.18 21.86
CA TYR A 322 27.10 -1.66 22.03
C TYR A 322 26.32 -0.79 23.02
N ASP A 323 26.95 -0.32 24.10
CA ASP A 323 26.35 0.64 25.04
C ASP A 323 26.00 1.96 24.34
N LEU A 324 26.92 2.48 23.53
CA LEU A 324 26.67 3.68 22.70
C LEU A 324 25.51 3.46 21.73
N ALA A 325 25.41 2.27 21.13
CA ALA A 325 24.31 1.92 20.23
C ALA A 325 22.99 1.75 21.00
N PHE A 326 23.00 1.17 22.20
CA PHE A 326 21.83 1.08 23.08
C PHE A 326 21.24 2.46 23.33
N GLY A 327 22.04 3.43 23.77
CA GLY A 327 21.58 4.79 24.03
C GLY A 327 20.91 5.42 22.80
N LYS A 328 21.54 5.32 21.62
CA LYS A 328 20.97 5.81 20.35
C LYS A 328 19.64 5.16 20.00
N ASN A 329 19.53 3.84 20.18
CA ASN A 329 18.31 3.10 19.89
C ASN A 329 17.20 3.41 20.89
N MET A 330 17.52 3.64 22.16
CA MET A 330 16.54 4.05 23.16
C MET A 330 16.04 5.49 22.93
N ASP A 331 16.87 6.37 22.38
CA ASP A 331 16.43 7.70 21.93
C ASP A 331 15.55 7.63 20.68
N ALA A 332 15.87 6.74 19.74
CA ALA A 332 15.01 6.47 18.59
C ALA A 332 13.65 5.89 19.02
N LEU A 333 13.65 4.95 19.96
CA LEU A 333 12.44 4.39 20.56
C LEU A 333 11.58 5.48 21.22
N GLY A 334 12.18 6.36 22.03
CA GLY A 334 11.46 7.47 22.65
C GLY A 334 10.83 8.43 21.64
N LYS A 335 11.53 8.75 20.54
CA LYS A 335 10.99 9.57 19.45
C LYS A 335 9.83 8.88 18.74
N ALA A 336 9.99 7.61 18.40
CA ALA A 336 8.96 6.84 17.71
C ALA A 336 7.71 6.63 18.59
N LEU A 337 7.87 6.39 19.89
CA LEU A 337 6.75 6.35 20.84
C LEU A 337 6.06 7.70 20.99
N THR A 338 6.82 8.80 20.98
CA THR A 338 6.24 10.15 21.01
C THR A 338 5.41 10.40 19.75
N GLU A 339 5.90 9.98 18.59
CA GLU A 339 5.17 10.13 17.33
C GLU A 339 3.94 9.22 17.27
N ALA A 340 4.05 7.96 17.72
CA ALA A 340 2.91 7.05 17.82
C ALA A 340 1.81 7.62 18.73
N GLY A 341 2.19 8.21 19.87
CA GLY A 341 1.24 8.88 20.76
C GLY A 341 0.58 10.13 20.19
N ARG A 342 1.10 10.69 19.08
CA ARG A 342 0.43 11.79 18.35
C ARG A 342 -0.60 11.29 17.33
N PHE A 343 -0.49 10.04 16.89
CA PHE A 343 -1.42 9.43 15.94
C PHE A 343 -2.52 8.62 16.59
N ALA A 344 -2.27 8.07 17.78
CA ALA A 344 -3.32 7.45 18.58
C ALA A 344 -4.44 8.46 18.85
N ASP A 345 -5.66 8.12 18.44
CA ASP A 345 -6.84 8.99 18.46
C ASP A 345 -7.89 8.53 19.50
N ASP A 346 -7.69 7.36 20.10
CA ASP A 346 -8.54 6.81 21.14
C ASP A 346 -7.76 6.23 22.35
N GLU A 347 -8.48 5.90 23.41
CA GLU A 347 -7.89 5.36 24.65
C GLU A 347 -7.32 3.94 24.46
N ALA A 348 -7.74 3.21 23.42
CA ALA A 348 -7.26 1.87 23.12
C ALA A 348 -5.89 1.89 22.43
N GLY A 349 -5.58 2.92 21.65
CA GLY A 349 -4.26 3.22 21.09
C GLY A 349 -3.34 3.98 22.05
N GLU A 350 -3.85 5.01 22.75
CA GLU A 350 -3.03 5.87 23.62
C GLU A 350 -2.47 5.12 24.84
N ARG A 351 -3.29 4.29 25.49
CA ARG A 351 -2.93 3.63 26.75
C ARG A 351 -1.76 2.64 26.59
N PRO A 352 -1.72 1.76 25.57
CA PRO A 352 -0.55 0.92 25.32
C PRO A 352 0.71 1.74 24.98
N VAL A 353 0.61 2.81 24.18
CA VAL A 353 1.77 3.67 23.88
C VAL A 353 2.33 4.32 25.16
N GLY A 354 1.47 4.83 26.03
CA GLY A 354 1.86 5.35 27.34
C GLY A 354 2.53 4.28 28.23
N THR A 355 2.00 3.05 28.21
CA THR A 355 2.59 1.91 28.91
C THR A 355 3.98 1.56 28.38
N ALA A 356 4.16 1.54 27.06
CA ALA A 356 5.45 1.31 26.42
C ALA A 356 6.46 2.41 26.81
N ASN A 357 6.04 3.67 26.83
CA ASN A 357 6.91 4.79 27.22
C ASN A 357 7.35 4.72 28.69
N GLY A 358 6.44 4.32 29.59
CA GLY A 358 6.77 4.07 31.00
C GLY A 358 7.82 2.97 31.16
N ASN A 359 7.59 1.81 30.52
CA ASN A 359 8.54 0.70 30.55
C ASN A 359 9.90 1.06 29.92
N MET A 360 9.91 1.80 28.81
CA MET A 360 11.15 2.29 28.18
C MET A 360 11.96 3.19 29.12
N THR A 361 11.29 4.07 29.86
CA THR A 361 11.95 4.98 30.81
C THR A 361 12.57 4.21 31.96
N GLU A 362 11.84 3.26 32.53
CA GLU A 362 12.36 2.38 33.59
C GLU A 362 13.49 1.48 33.07
N TRP A 363 13.39 1.00 31.83
CA TRP A 363 14.45 0.23 31.19
C TRP A 363 15.76 1.03 31.10
N LYS A 364 15.73 2.30 30.64
CA LYS A 364 16.94 3.16 30.61
C LYS A 364 17.60 3.26 31.99
N LYS A 365 16.79 3.39 33.04
CA LYS A 365 17.27 3.49 34.42
C LYS A 365 17.90 2.19 34.89
N ARG A 366 17.22 1.04 34.72
CA ARG A 366 17.73 -0.28 35.12
C ARG A 366 18.99 -0.66 34.33
N HIS A 367 19.04 -0.31 33.04
CA HIS A 367 20.22 -0.49 32.21
C HIS A 367 21.42 0.27 32.76
N THR A 368 21.23 1.54 33.17
CA THR A 368 22.31 2.34 33.78
C THR A 368 22.87 1.66 35.03
N SER A 369 21.99 1.16 35.91
CA SER A 369 22.43 0.39 37.09
C SER A 369 23.20 -0.89 36.71
N ALA A 370 22.78 -1.60 35.66
CA ALA A 370 23.48 -2.80 35.18
C ALA A 370 24.88 -2.46 34.62
N ARG A 371 24.99 -1.36 33.86
CA ARG A 371 26.27 -0.85 33.34
C ARG A 371 27.22 -0.45 34.45
N GLU A 372 26.73 0.23 35.48
CA GLU A 372 27.54 0.57 36.67
C GLU A 372 28.10 -0.69 37.34
N GLN A 373 27.32 -1.77 37.45
CA GLN A 373 27.83 -3.03 38.01
C GLN A 373 28.89 -3.67 37.10
N ASP A 374 28.67 -3.69 35.79
CA ASP A 374 29.62 -4.27 34.83
C ASP A 374 30.96 -3.51 34.83
N GLU A 375 30.92 -2.18 34.84
CA GLU A 375 32.12 -1.31 34.86
C GLU A 375 32.91 -1.40 36.16
N ASN A 376 32.25 -1.71 37.27
CA ASN A 376 32.91 -2.00 38.55
C ASN A 376 33.43 -3.46 38.66
N GLY A 377 33.27 -4.27 37.61
CA GLY A 377 33.72 -5.66 37.56
C GLY A 377 32.76 -6.66 38.21
N ASN A 378 31.57 -6.23 38.64
CA ASN A 378 30.54 -7.06 39.25
C ASN A 378 29.69 -7.76 38.17
N TYR A 379 30.33 -8.55 37.30
CA TYR A 379 29.70 -9.14 36.12
C TYR A 379 28.43 -9.95 36.44
N GLN A 380 28.44 -10.75 37.52
CA GLN A 380 27.25 -11.54 37.88
C GLN A 380 26.06 -10.64 38.26
N GLN A 381 26.30 -9.54 38.98
CA GLN A 381 25.23 -8.62 39.35
C GLN A 381 24.70 -7.87 38.13
N ALA A 382 25.58 -7.46 37.21
CA ALA A 382 25.18 -6.88 35.93
C ALA A 382 24.32 -7.87 35.12
N LEU A 383 24.73 -9.14 35.09
CA LEU A 383 23.99 -10.22 34.42
C LEU A 383 22.59 -10.41 35.04
N ASP A 384 22.50 -10.50 36.37
CA ASP A 384 21.22 -10.66 37.07
C ASP A 384 20.29 -9.46 36.81
N LEU A 385 20.83 -8.24 36.72
CA LEU A 385 20.07 -7.03 36.37
C LEU A 385 19.61 -6.98 34.90
N VAL A 386 20.19 -7.77 33.99
CA VAL A 386 19.82 -7.77 32.57
C VAL A 386 18.94 -8.95 32.17
N ILE A 387 19.19 -10.14 32.72
CA ILE A 387 18.49 -11.38 32.35
C ILE A 387 17.77 -12.08 33.51
N GLY A 388 17.87 -11.58 34.75
CA GLY A 388 17.37 -12.25 35.96
C GLY A 388 15.84 -12.30 36.15
N GLY A 389 15.06 -11.79 35.21
CA GLY A 389 13.59 -11.76 35.29
C GLY A 389 13.08 -10.56 36.09
N ASP A 390 12.51 -10.81 37.27
CA ASP A 390 11.88 -9.79 38.12
C ASP A 390 12.86 -8.69 38.50
N GLY A 391 12.51 -7.43 38.24
CA GLY A 391 13.38 -6.29 38.54
C GLY A 391 14.54 -6.08 37.56
N ALA A 392 14.72 -6.98 36.59
CA ALA A 392 15.74 -6.86 35.55
C ALA A 392 15.25 -6.03 34.35
N THR A 393 16.14 -5.73 33.41
CA THR A 393 15.80 -4.98 32.20
C THR A 393 14.94 -5.78 31.21
N VAL A 394 15.01 -7.12 31.25
CA VAL A 394 14.17 -8.00 30.43
C VAL A 394 12.67 -7.79 30.68
N GLU A 395 12.27 -7.57 31.93
CA GLU A 395 10.88 -7.29 32.32
C GLU A 395 10.38 -6.01 31.64
N CYS A 396 11.20 -4.95 31.63
CA CYS A 396 10.83 -3.69 30.98
C CYS A 396 10.75 -3.86 29.47
N PHE A 397 11.68 -4.58 28.85
CA PHE A 397 11.63 -4.88 27.42
C PHE A 397 10.36 -5.67 27.05
N ASP A 398 10.03 -6.73 27.79
CA ASP A 398 8.82 -7.53 27.57
C ASP A 398 7.55 -6.68 27.73
N GLY A 399 7.56 -5.72 28.68
CA GLY A 399 6.50 -4.73 28.85
C GLY A 399 6.37 -3.76 27.66
N VAL A 400 7.49 -3.29 27.09
CA VAL A 400 7.48 -2.48 25.85
C VAL A 400 6.93 -3.29 24.68
N ASP A 401 7.42 -4.52 24.47
CA ASP A 401 6.99 -5.32 23.31
C ASP A 401 5.51 -5.71 23.38
N THR A 402 5.01 -6.08 24.57
CA THR A 402 3.60 -6.42 24.79
C THR A 402 2.69 -5.21 24.54
N ALA A 403 3.10 -4.03 25.03
CA ALA A 403 2.34 -2.81 24.84
C ALA A 403 2.31 -2.38 23.36
N LEU A 404 3.46 -2.45 22.67
CA LEU A 404 3.52 -2.20 21.22
C LEU A 404 2.71 -3.22 20.42
N ALA A 405 2.70 -4.51 20.81
CA ALA A 405 1.86 -5.53 20.18
C ALA A 405 0.38 -5.18 20.28
N THR A 406 -0.04 -4.68 21.44
CA THR A 406 -1.42 -4.29 21.71
C THR A 406 -1.82 -3.10 20.85
N ALA A 407 -0.99 -2.05 20.81
CA ALA A 407 -1.21 -0.88 19.96
C ALA A 407 -1.27 -1.28 18.46
N LEU A 408 -0.28 -2.03 17.98
CA LEU A 408 -0.23 -2.47 16.58
C LEU A 408 -1.46 -3.28 16.16
N LYS A 409 -2.00 -4.11 17.07
CA LYS A 409 -3.22 -4.88 16.79
C LYS A 409 -4.45 -3.99 16.65
N HIS A 410 -4.58 -2.99 17.52
CA HIS A 410 -5.68 -2.02 17.48
C HIS A 410 -5.65 -1.19 16.18
N GLU A 411 -4.52 -0.55 15.93
CA GLU A 411 -4.30 0.32 14.76
C GLU A 411 -4.43 -0.43 13.43
N LYS A 412 -4.05 -1.71 13.41
CA LYS A 412 -4.26 -2.57 12.24
C LYS A 412 -5.74 -2.82 11.97
N ALA A 413 -6.54 -3.02 13.01
CA ALA A 413 -7.99 -3.24 12.85
C ALA A 413 -8.68 -1.98 12.35
N GLU A 414 -8.31 -0.80 12.85
CA GLU A 414 -8.84 0.48 12.37
C GLU A 414 -8.43 0.76 10.93
N PHE A 415 -7.18 0.48 10.57
CA PHE A 415 -6.73 0.51 9.18
C PHE A 415 -7.60 -0.39 8.29
N GLU A 416 -7.78 -1.66 8.65
CA GLU A 416 -8.53 -2.64 7.86
C GLU A 416 -9.99 -2.21 7.67
N GLN A 417 -10.61 -1.68 8.73
CA GLN A 417 -11.97 -1.15 8.68
C GLN A 417 -12.07 0.09 7.77
N ALA A 418 -11.25 1.12 8.02
CA ALA A 418 -11.32 2.37 7.27
C ALA A 418 -10.95 2.19 5.78
N ALA A 419 -9.93 1.38 5.47
CA ALA A 419 -9.60 1.07 4.09
C ALA A 419 -10.69 0.20 3.44
N GLY A 420 -11.27 -0.76 4.16
CA GLY A 420 -12.39 -1.58 3.71
C GLY A 420 -13.61 -0.75 3.34
N ASP A 421 -14.03 0.15 4.24
CA ASP A 421 -15.13 1.10 4.01
C ASP A 421 -14.84 2.03 2.82
N GLY A 422 -13.57 2.40 2.63
CA GLY A 422 -13.12 3.17 1.46
C GLY A 422 -13.24 2.40 0.16
N LEU A 423 -12.82 1.14 0.14
CA LEU A 423 -12.94 0.25 -1.02
C LEU A 423 -14.41 -0.05 -1.35
N ASP A 424 -15.23 -0.35 -0.35
CA ASP A 424 -16.66 -0.63 -0.53
C ASP A 424 -17.41 0.58 -1.08
N ALA A 425 -17.07 1.80 -0.63
CA ALA A 425 -17.60 3.03 -1.20
C ALA A 425 -17.23 3.19 -2.69
N MET A 426 -16.12 2.61 -3.15
CA MET A 426 -15.77 2.51 -4.58
C MET A 426 -16.45 1.34 -5.30
N GLY A 427 -16.66 0.20 -4.62
CA GLY A 427 -17.07 -1.07 -5.20
C GLY A 427 -18.46 -1.10 -5.84
N TYR A 428 -19.39 -0.26 -5.38
CA TYR A 428 -20.75 -0.18 -5.95
C TYR A 428 -20.85 0.74 -7.19
N LEU A 429 -19.80 1.50 -7.52
CA LEU A 429 -19.76 2.42 -8.68
C LEU A 429 -19.88 1.70 -10.04
N PRO A 430 -19.16 0.61 -10.32
CA PRO A 430 -19.13 0.02 -11.66
C PRO A 430 -20.45 -0.66 -12.04
N GLN A 431 -21.12 -1.36 -11.10
CA GLN A 431 -22.42 -1.97 -11.41
C GLN A 431 -23.51 -0.91 -11.58
N GLY A 432 -23.51 0.13 -10.74
CA GLY A 432 -24.43 1.27 -10.86
C GLY A 432 -24.23 2.05 -12.16
N ALA A 433 -22.99 2.38 -12.50
CA ALA A 433 -22.65 3.12 -13.72
C ALA A 433 -22.90 2.29 -14.99
N GLY A 434 -22.62 0.98 -14.98
CA GLY A 434 -22.89 0.08 -16.11
C GLY A 434 -24.39 -0.04 -16.42
N VAL A 435 -25.22 -0.20 -15.38
CA VAL A 435 -26.68 -0.23 -15.52
C VAL A 435 -27.21 1.12 -15.99
N LEU A 436 -26.74 2.23 -15.42
CA LEU A 436 -27.16 3.58 -15.81
C LEU A 436 -26.71 3.96 -17.23
N ALA A 437 -25.52 3.54 -17.66
CA ALA A 437 -25.03 3.74 -19.02
C ALA A 437 -25.84 2.92 -20.03
N ALA A 438 -26.16 1.66 -19.72
CA ALA A 438 -27.02 0.82 -20.56
C ALA A 438 -28.44 1.40 -20.69
N LEU A 439 -29.03 1.86 -19.58
CA LEU A 439 -30.35 2.50 -19.56
C LEU A 439 -30.35 3.85 -20.26
N GLY A 440 -29.29 4.66 -20.10
CA GLY A 440 -29.11 5.93 -20.77
C GLY A 440 -28.95 5.77 -22.28
N ALA A 441 -28.15 4.81 -22.73
CA ALA A 441 -27.98 4.48 -24.15
C ALA A 441 -29.29 3.96 -24.77
N ALA A 442 -29.99 3.06 -24.09
CA ALA A 442 -31.30 2.56 -24.53
C ALA A 442 -32.33 3.71 -24.63
N GLY A 443 -32.39 4.59 -23.62
CA GLY A 443 -33.28 5.76 -23.61
C GLY A 443 -32.99 6.75 -24.74
N ALA A 444 -31.71 7.01 -25.04
CA ALA A 444 -31.28 7.87 -26.14
C ALA A 444 -31.64 7.27 -27.51
N LEU A 445 -31.38 5.98 -27.72
CA LEU A 445 -31.69 5.26 -28.96
C LEU A 445 -33.20 5.19 -29.21
N ILE A 446 -34.00 4.87 -28.19
CA ILE A 446 -35.47 4.83 -28.29
C ILE A 446 -36.04 6.23 -28.56
N GLY A 447 -35.53 7.26 -27.87
CA GLY A 447 -35.99 8.64 -28.04
C GLY A 447 -35.66 9.26 -29.41
N ILE A 448 -34.56 8.85 -30.04
CA ILE A 448 -34.19 9.26 -31.40
C ILE A 448 -34.95 8.43 -32.45
N GLY A 449 -35.09 7.11 -32.22
CA GLY A 449 -35.77 6.17 -33.11
C GLY A 449 -37.25 6.48 -33.30
N ARG A 450 -37.99 6.75 -32.21
CA ARG A 450 -39.41 7.15 -32.27
C ARG A 450 -39.65 8.44 -33.05
N ARG A 451 -38.70 9.37 -33.04
CA ARG A 451 -38.80 10.62 -33.80
C ARG A 451 -38.52 10.43 -35.29
N LEU A 452 -37.61 9.52 -35.65
CA LEU A 452 -37.36 9.19 -37.06
C LEU A 452 -38.56 8.51 -37.74
N SER A 453 -39.41 7.82 -36.98
CA SER A 453 -40.66 7.25 -37.49
C SER A 453 -41.80 8.26 -37.66
N GLU A 454 -41.77 9.42 -37.00
CA GLU A 454 -42.81 10.46 -37.13
C GLU A 454 -42.66 11.33 -38.39
N TYR A 455 -41.51 11.25 -39.08
CA TYR A 455 -41.22 11.99 -40.33
C TYR A 455 -41.27 11.11 -41.59
N ARG A 456 -41.73 9.86 -41.45
CA ARG A 456 -42.15 9.01 -42.58
C ARG A 456 -43.66 9.10 -42.70
#